data_AF-I6TY82-F1
#
_entry.id   AF-I6TY82-F1
#
_cell.length_a   1.000
_cell.length_b   1.000
_cell.length_c   1.000
_cell.angle_alpha   90.00
_cell.angle_beta   90.00
_cell.angle_gamma   90.00
#
_symmetry.space_group_name_H-M   'P 1'
#
loop_
_entity.id
_entity.type
_entity.pdbx_description
1 polymer ?
#
loop_
_entity_poly.entity_id
_entity_poly.type
_entity_poly.pdbx_seq_one_letter_code
_entity_poly.pdbx_strand_id
1 'polypeptide(L)'
;MKMNYRYPPRYGPEWGSGGIYGLRFHNGTLYFTLAFEGEAHFITEDSHKIYEFELVGPRPTSGGDTYNAVEVVDEYIYFGGWVHAPAKYRGKGEGKATIDFSNKYSHVHEYDTENQEVRLVWKESIHHPSEWAGEVSDIIYNPYTDELLLAREDGHTNLGVYSLSRNGRIRLLNDKPSAKGCQMHDLAFFGIGKNYRKGLEEIHALDMITERWEVFPLGESLDGGKYIQPHLGAMGSVNNRVFAFVRGGVFVGNPHNDEQFAFVRLFDFYTFYAPFRVNALPIGGGILVGFNAHHDAYYRPRTQEEMIYHRFTNTIPGPSVLVYFAPPMVKIVGVFGARITSIEKVDGKILVATNTTPNVGALDATPFDTGNKDIFVLPEKILQEKPPAVSFSVPLAFPSEGKRMGAGVFGGIPLDGYDNARLIIKASRDNRLKVYEYDLALPLRDADVEEFDIKKGRNVIDLRTFSGIVSFELESEDFSGVARIELW
;
A
#
# COMPACT_ATOMS: atom_id res chain seq x y z
N MET A 1 9.77 16.51 -22.38
CA MET A 1 9.03 16.90 -21.15
C MET A 1 9.84 17.82 -20.23
N LYS A 2 9.42 19.08 -20.04
CA LYS A 2 9.84 19.91 -18.91
C LYS A 2 8.89 19.64 -17.73
N MET A 3 9.14 18.58 -16.98
CA MET A 3 8.33 18.24 -15.81
C MET A 3 8.91 18.89 -14.55
N ASN A 4 8.07 19.50 -13.72
CA ASN A 4 8.47 19.83 -12.35
C ASN A 4 8.34 18.55 -11.51
N TYR A 5 9.45 18.04 -10.98
CA TYR A 5 9.42 16.80 -10.20
C TYR A 5 9.07 17.05 -8.73
N ARG A 6 9.11 18.31 -8.25
CA ARG A 6 8.97 18.64 -6.83
C ARG A 6 7.78 19.53 -6.54
N TYR A 7 7.02 19.12 -5.53
CA TYR A 7 5.79 19.77 -5.11
C TYR A 7 5.85 20.05 -3.60
N PRO A 8 6.14 21.31 -3.20
CA PRO A 8 6.12 21.70 -1.80
C PRO A 8 4.67 21.77 -1.29
N PRO A 9 4.44 21.62 0.02
CA PRO A 9 3.10 21.65 0.59
C PRO A 9 2.40 22.99 0.35
N ARG A 10 1.10 22.92 0.01
CA ARG A 10 0.22 24.08 -0.22
C ARG A 10 -1.08 23.95 0.57
N TYR A 11 -2.02 24.86 0.30
CA TYR A 11 -3.37 24.77 0.85
C TYR A 11 -4.03 23.46 0.40
N GLY A 12 -4.49 22.68 1.37
CA GLY A 12 -5.09 21.37 1.18
C GLY A 12 -5.57 20.85 2.52
N PRO A 13 -6.73 21.32 3.01
CA PRO A 13 -7.19 20.98 4.35
C PRO A 13 -7.48 19.49 4.51
N GLU A 14 -6.56 18.78 5.16
CA GLU A 14 -6.72 17.35 5.44
C GLU A 14 -5.88 16.93 6.67
N TRP A 15 -6.00 15.67 7.06
CA TRP A 15 -5.14 15.06 8.06
C TRP A 15 -3.78 14.63 7.47
N GLY A 16 -2.80 15.54 7.55
CA GLY A 16 -1.39 15.22 7.36
C GLY A 16 -0.91 15.61 5.98
N SER A 17 -0.39 14.66 5.21
CA SER A 17 0.05 14.92 3.85
C SER A 17 -0.48 13.91 2.85
N GLY A 18 -1.00 14.44 1.75
CA GLY A 18 -1.32 13.74 0.54
C GLY A 18 -0.05 13.50 -0.26
N GLY A 19 -0.05 12.45 -1.04
CA GLY A 19 1.06 12.02 -1.88
C GLY A 19 0.83 12.41 -3.33
N ILE A 20 1.73 11.91 -4.18
CA ILE A 20 1.46 11.82 -5.61
C ILE A 20 0.88 10.43 -5.86
N TYR A 21 -0.36 10.38 -6.31
CA TYR A 21 -1.13 9.14 -6.48
C TYR A 21 -1.71 9.02 -7.88
N GLY A 22 -2.10 7.80 -8.23
CA GLY A 22 -2.66 7.49 -9.54
C GLY A 22 -1.66 7.74 -10.67
N LEU A 23 -0.35 7.64 -10.39
CA LEU A 23 0.69 7.88 -11.39
C LEU A 23 0.50 6.88 -12.53
N ARG A 24 0.14 7.37 -13.71
CA ARG A 24 -0.21 6.55 -14.86
C ARG A 24 0.31 7.17 -16.14
N PHE A 25 0.96 6.39 -16.99
CA PHE A 25 1.37 6.84 -18.31
C PHE A 25 0.59 6.13 -19.39
N HIS A 26 -0.08 6.89 -20.24
CA HIS A 26 -0.93 6.37 -21.29
C HIS A 26 -1.01 7.33 -22.46
N ASN A 27 -0.87 6.79 -23.68
CA ASN A 27 -0.96 7.56 -24.93
C ASN A 27 -0.18 8.89 -24.91
N GLY A 28 1.08 8.86 -24.46
CA GLY A 28 1.94 10.05 -24.37
C GLY A 28 1.61 11.03 -23.24
N THR A 29 0.61 10.72 -22.41
CA THR A 29 0.16 11.53 -21.28
C THR A 29 0.58 10.87 -19.96
N LEU A 30 1.28 11.61 -19.12
CA LEU A 30 1.54 11.26 -17.73
C LEU A 30 0.48 11.93 -16.84
N TYR A 31 -0.31 11.10 -16.16
CA TYR A 31 -1.33 11.48 -15.19
C TYR A 31 -0.86 11.23 -13.76
N PHE A 32 -1.26 12.09 -12.83
CA PHE A 32 -1.25 11.85 -11.38
C PHE A 32 -2.11 12.89 -10.65
N THR A 33 -2.45 12.62 -9.39
CA THR A 33 -3.00 13.63 -8.47
C THR A 33 -1.97 14.08 -7.44
N LEU A 34 -1.92 15.39 -7.17
CA LEU A 34 -1.43 15.90 -5.89
C LEU A 34 -2.58 15.82 -4.89
N ALA A 35 -2.58 14.76 -4.08
CA ALA A 35 -3.64 14.55 -3.11
C ALA A 35 -3.59 15.61 -2.00
N PHE A 36 -4.78 15.97 -1.50
CA PHE A 36 -5.07 17.04 -0.54
C PHE A 36 -5.02 18.45 -1.13
N GLU A 37 -4.05 18.77 -2.00
CA GLU A 37 -4.15 19.99 -2.82
C GLU A 37 -5.33 19.94 -3.80
N GLY A 38 -5.84 18.75 -4.14
CA GLY A 38 -6.98 18.61 -5.03
C GLY A 38 -6.65 18.99 -6.47
N GLU A 39 -5.46 18.63 -6.94
CA GLU A 39 -4.99 18.89 -8.29
C GLU A 39 -4.75 17.58 -9.05
N ALA A 40 -5.41 17.40 -10.19
CA ALA A 40 -5.13 16.35 -11.16
C ALA A 40 -4.27 16.92 -12.30
N HIS A 41 -3.11 16.31 -12.54
CA HIS A 41 -2.12 16.75 -13.51
C HIS A 41 -2.15 15.83 -14.72
N PHE A 42 -2.16 16.41 -15.92
CA PHE A 42 -2.01 15.70 -17.19
C PHE A 42 -0.88 16.37 -17.96
N ILE A 43 0.21 15.65 -18.16
CA ILE A 43 1.46 16.18 -18.74
C ILE A 43 1.76 15.43 -20.03
N THR A 44 1.92 16.15 -21.12
CA THR A 44 2.39 15.63 -22.41
C THR A 44 3.76 16.24 -22.74
N GLU A 45 4.28 15.98 -23.95
CA GLU A 45 5.52 16.65 -24.39
C GLU A 45 5.36 18.18 -24.47
N ASP A 46 4.20 18.64 -24.94
CA ASP A 46 3.93 20.03 -25.31
C ASP A 46 2.95 20.76 -24.38
N SER A 47 2.25 20.04 -23.50
CA SER A 47 1.21 20.60 -22.62
C SER A 47 1.29 20.11 -21.17
N HIS A 48 0.82 20.94 -20.26
CA HIS A 48 0.57 20.56 -18.86
C HIS A 48 -0.78 21.14 -18.44
N LYS A 49 -1.78 20.28 -18.33
CA LYS A 49 -3.12 20.63 -17.83
C LYS A 49 -3.21 20.30 -16.33
N ILE A 50 -3.79 21.22 -15.57
CA ILE A 50 -4.13 21.01 -14.16
C ILE A 50 -5.65 21.16 -14.04
N TYR A 51 -6.30 20.18 -13.44
CA TYR A 51 -7.73 20.14 -13.16
C TYR A 51 -7.95 20.14 -11.64
N GLU A 52 -8.80 21.02 -11.14
CA GLU A 52 -8.97 21.27 -9.68
C GLU A 52 -10.31 20.72 -9.16
N PHE A 53 -10.87 19.71 -9.84
CA PHE A 53 -12.14 19.06 -9.52
C PHE A 53 -13.36 19.98 -9.57
N GLU A 54 -13.34 21.01 -10.42
CA GLU A 54 -14.43 21.96 -10.57
C GLU A 54 -15.76 21.34 -11.07
N LEU A 55 -15.74 20.14 -11.68
CA LEU A 55 -16.97 19.41 -12.05
C LEU A 55 -17.63 18.72 -10.83
N VAL A 56 -16.87 18.51 -9.74
CA VAL A 56 -17.41 17.93 -8.50
C VAL A 56 -18.18 18.99 -7.71
N GLY A 57 -17.62 20.19 -7.56
CA GLY A 57 -18.23 21.28 -6.81
C GLY A 57 -17.36 22.53 -6.75
N PRO A 58 -17.77 23.57 -6.00
CA PRO A 58 -17.06 24.83 -5.96
C PRO A 58 -15.79 24.75 -5.10
N ARG A 59 -14.85 25.65 -5.39
CA ARG A 59 -13.62 25.88 -4.62
C ARG A 59 -13.89 26.47 -3.22
N PRO A 60 -12.93 26.35 -2.27
CA PRO A 60 -11.67 25.62 -2.38
C PRO A 60 -11.89 24.11 -2.36
N THR A 61 -11.18 23.37 -3.20
CA THR A 61 -11.20 21.90 -3.19
C THR A 61 -10.08 21.35 -2.32
N SER A 62 -10.26 20.14 -1.81
CA SER A 62 -9.20 19.36 -1.16
C SER A 62 -9.52 17.89 -1.31
N GLY A 63 -8.53 17.08 -1.66
CA GLY A 63 -8.70 15.65 -1.88
C GLY A 63 -7.90 15.18 -3.10
N GLY A 64 -8.39 14.15 -3.76
CA GLY A 64 -7.74 13.45 -4.86
C GLY A 64 -7.79 11.95 -4.61
N ASP A 65 -6.84 11.25 -5.18
CA ASP A 65 -6.65 9.83 -4.94
C ASP A 65 -5.65 9.61 -3.81
N THR A 66 -5.93 8.70 -2.88
CA THR A 66 -4.99 8.33 -1.82
C THR A 66 -4.66 6.83 -1.78
N TYR A 67 -5.08 6.12 -2.81
CA TYR A 67 -4.97 4.67 -2.95
C TYR A 67 -4.45 4.21 -4.32
N ASN A 68 -4.36 5.06 -5.35
CA ASN A 68 -4.03 4.70 -6.75
C ASN A 68 -5.21 4.09 -7.54
N ALA A 69 -6.40 4.66 -7.39
CA ALA A 69 -7.60 4.35 -8.16
C ALA A 69 -7.51 4.92 -9.60
N VAL A 70 -6.72 4.26 -10.46
CA VAL A 70 -6.52 4.68 -11.86
C VAL A 70 -6.46 3.48 -12.81
N GLU A 71 -7.20 3.56 -13.90
CA GLU A 71 -7.23 2.56 -14.97
C GLU A 71 -7.25 3.22 -16.35
N VAL A 72 -6.79 2.51 -17.38
CA VAL A 72 -6.75 3.01 -18.76
C VAL A 72 -7.56 2.11 -19.69
N VAL A 73 -8.37 2.71 -20.56
CA VAL A 73 -9.18 2.00 -21.55
C VAL A 73 -9.22 2.85 -22.81
N ASP A 74 -8.88 2.27 -23.96
CA ASP A 74 -8.79 2.98 -25.25
C ASP A 74 -7.91 4.24 -25.15
N GLU A 75 -8.44 5.43 -25.45
CA GLU A 75 -7.80 6.74 -25.31
C GLU A 75 -7.98 7.38 -23.93
N TYR A 76 -8.71 6.74 -23.01
CA TYR A 76 -9.13 7.34 -21.75
C TYR A 76 -8.29 6.90 -20.56
N ILE A 77 -8.01 7.86 -19.67
CA ILE A 77 -7.51 7.61 -18.32
C ILE A 77 -8.68 7.81 -17.35
N TYR A 78 -9.14 6.73 -16.73
CA TYR A 78 -10.16 6.75 -15.69
C TYR A 78 -9.49 6.94 -14.33
N PHE A 79 -9.98 7.88 -13.53
CA PHE A 79 -9.41 8.16 -12.23
C PHE A 79 -10.46 8.46 -11.15
N GLY A 80 -10.24 7.85 -9.99
CA GLY A 80 -11.14 7.89 -8.84
C GLY A 80 -10.54 8.60 -7.64
N GLY A 81 -11.09 8.28 -6.47
CA GLY A 81 -10.71 8.84 -5.18
C GLY A 81 -11.87 9.57 -4.52
N TRP A 82 -11.53 10.63 -3.78
CA TRP A 82 -12.48 11.44 -3.06
C TRP A 82 -12.10 12.91 -3.10
N VAL A 83 -13.07 13.81 -3.00
CA VAL A 83 -12.83 15.25 -2.94
C VAL A 83 -13.82 15.94 -2.00
N HIS A 84 -13.32 16.86 -1.20
CA HIS A 84 -14.10 17.92 -0.57
C HIS A 84 -14.29 19.09 -1.54
N ALA A 85 -15.55 19.41 -1.89
CA ALA A 85 -15.87 20.52 -2.78
C ALA A 85 -17.16 21.25 -2.34
N PRO A 86 -17.07 22.35 -1.55
CA PRO A 86 -15.85 22.97 -1.02
C PRO A 86 -15.35 22.32 0.28
N ALA A 87 -14.04 22.35 0.48
CA ALA A 87 -13.35 21.98 1.71
C ALA A 87 -13.58 22.99 2.83
N LYS A 88 -13.83 22.49 4.05
CA LYS A 88 -14.18 23.29 5.23
C LYS A 88 -13.38 22.81 6.44
N TYR A 89 -12.28 23.48 6.73
CA TYR A 89 -11.52 23.29 7.96
C TYR A 89 -12.23 23.93 9.15
N ARG A 90 -12.48 23.18 10.22
CA ARG A 90 -13.23 23.66 11.40
C ARG A 90 -12.38 24.42 12.41
N GLY A 91 -11.09 24.60 12.16
CA GLY A 91 -10.19 25.28 13.09
C GLY A 91 -9.65 24.38 14.20
N LYS A 92 -8.80 24.95 15.05
CA LYS A 92 -8.26 24.29 16.25
C LYS A 92 -9.05 24.75 17.47
N GLY A 93 -9.62 23.80 18.22
CA GLY A 93 -10.37 24.08 19.44
C GLY A 93 -10.28 22.90 20.40
N GLU A 94 -10.16 23.17 21.71
CA GLU A 94 -10.14 22.13 22.75
C GLU A 94 -9.12 20.99 22.51
N GLY A 95 -7.98 21.32 21.88
CA GLY A 95 -6.94 20.36 21.54
C GLY A 95 -7.23 19.45 20.34
N LYS A 96 -8.26 19.75 19.54
CA LYS A 96 -8.68 19.00 18.34
C LYS A 96 -8.71 19.90 17.11
N ALA A 97 -8.56 19.29 15.94
CA ALA A 97 -8.71 19.93 14.64
C ALA A 97 -9.38 18.96 13.66
N THR A 98 -10.46 19.40 13.02
CA THR A 98 -11.28 18.52 12.16
C THR A 98 -11.69 19.21 10.87
N ILE A 99 -12.20 18.42 9.94
CA ILE A 99 -12.73 18.86 8.65
C ILE A 99 -14.19 18.49 8.59
N ASP A 100 -14.98 19.33 7.92
CA ASP A 100 -16.38 19.05 7.67
C ASP A 100 -16.57 18.14 6.45
N PHE A 101 -17.21 17.01 6.68
CA PHE A 101 -17.38 15.98 5.66
C PHE A 101 -18.69 16.12 4.86
N SER A 102 -19.51 17.13 5.14
CA SER A 102 -20.79 17.35 4.46
C SER A 102 -20.64 17.58 2.95
N ASN A 103 -19.44 17.96 2.52
CA ASN A 103 -19.07 18.18 1.13
C ASN A 103 -18.03 17.17 0.63
N LYS A 104 -17.85 16.03 1.29
CA LYS A 104 -16.98 14.95 0.81
C LYS A 104 -17.72 14.12 -0.23
N TYR A 105 -17.14 13.98 -1.41
CA TYR A 105 -17.66 13.21 -2.52
C TYR A 105 -16.70 12.09 -2.88
N SER A 106 -17.23 10.88 -3.07
CA SER A 106 -16.55 9.85 -3.85
C SER A 106 -16.80 10.13 -5.33
N HIS A 107 -15.82 9.88 -6.21
CA HIS A 107 -15.97 10.22 -7.63
C HIS A 107 -15.21 9.28 -8.57
N VAL A 108 -15.62 9.30 -9.84
CA VAL A 108 -14.85 8.80 -10.99
C VAL A 108 -14.94 9.82 -12.12
N HIS A 109 -13.79 10.17 -12.67
CA HIS A 109 -13.66 10.98 -13.88
C HIS A 109 -12.99 10.15 -14.98
N GLU A 110 -13.06 10.67 -16.20
CA GLU A 110 -12.19 10.25 -17.30
C GLU A 110 -11.48 11.47 -17.89
N TYR A 111 -10.28 11.23 -18.39
CA TYR A 111 -9.55 12.17 -19.23
C TYR A 111 -9.34 11.55 -20.61
N ASP A 112 -9.79 12.26 -21.64
CA ASP A 112 -9.58 11.92 -23.04
C ASP A 112 -8.20 12.42 -23.47
N THR A 113 -7.29 11.48 -23.81
CA THR A 113 -5.91 11.84 -24.20
C THR A 113 -5.81 12.43 -25.61
N GLU A 114 -6.80 12.21 -26.48
CA GLU A 114 -6.81 12.75 -27.84
C GLU A 114 -7.38 14.17 -27.86
N ASN A 115 -8.50 14.40 -27.16
CA ASN A 115 -9.18 15.70 -27.12
C ASN A 115 -8.73 16.59 -25.94
N GLN A 116 -7.97 16.02 -25.00
CA GLN A 116 -7.48 16.69 -23.79
C GLN A 116 -8.61 17.23 -22.90
N GLU A 117 -9.74 16.52 -22.82
CA GLU A 117 -10.92 16.90 -22.06
C GLU A 117 -11.10 16.04 -20.80
N VAL A 118 -11.63 16.64 -19.73
CA VAL A 118 -11.98 15.92 -18.50
C VAL A 118 -13.49 15.85 -18.41
N ARG A 119 -14.04 14.67 -18.12
CA ARG A 119 -15.47 14.47 -17.87
C ARG A 119 -15.68 13.80 -16.51
N LEU A 120 -16.67 14.29 -15.76
CA LEU A 120 -17.15 13.61 -14.56
C LEU A 120 -18.08 12.46 -14.98
N VAL A 121 -17.70 11.23 -14.66
CA VAL A 121 -18.48 10.03 -14.99
C VAL A 121 -19.50 9.76 -13.89
N TRP A 122 -19.07 9.85 -12.63
CA TRP A 122 -19.92 9.55 -11.48
C TRP A 122 -19.41 10.27 -10.21
N LYS A 123 -20.33 10.63 -9.32
CA LYS A 123 -20.01 11.05 -7.95
C LYS A 123 -21.14 10.73 -6.96
N GLU A 124 -20.78 10.65 -5.68
CA GLU A 124 -21.72 10.39 -4.58
C GLU A 124 -21.27 11.09 -3.29
N SER A 125 -22.24 11.57 -2.50
CA SER A 125 -22.03 12.02 -1.11
C SER A 125 -23.23 11.65 -0.26
N ILE A 126 -23.00 11.49 1.05
CA ILE A 126 -24.07 11.32 2.05
C ILE A 126 -24.36 12.60 2.83
N HIS A 127 -23.62 13.68 2.57
CA HIS A 127 -23.81 14.99 3.19
C HIS A 127 -23.80 14.98 4.73
N HIS A 128 -22.90 14.18 5.33
CA HIS A 128 -22.79 14.06 6.78
C HIS A 128 -21.55 14.79 7.32
N PRO A 129 -21.62 15.49 8.47
CA PRO A 129 -20.53 16.31 9.00
C PRO A 129 -19.28 15.56 9.45
N SER A 130 -19.33 14.24 9.64
CA SER A 130 -18.23 13.41 10.13
C SER A 130 -18.15 12.01 9.51
N GLU A 131 -19.10 11.66 8.65
CA GLU A 131 -19.17 10.34 8.01
C GLU A 131 -19.16 10.54 6.49
N TRP A 132 -18.73 9.53 5.75
CA TRP A 132 -18.62 9.61 4.30
C TRP A 132 -18.92 8.28 3.63
N ALA A 133 -19.34 8.36 2.37
CA ALA A 133 -19.44 7.20 1.48
C ALA A 133 -18.04 6.66 1.18
N GLY A 134 -17.91 5.35 0.93
CA GLY A 134 -16.65 4.73 0.58
C GLY A 134 -15.91 5.46 -0.53
N GLU A 135 -14.64 5.75 -0.34
CA GLU A 135 -13.77 6.29 -1.38
C GLU A 135 -13.57 5.25 -2.48
N VAL A 136 -13.42 5.67 -3.74
CA VAL A 136 -12.95 4.74 -4.79
C VAL A 136 -11.46 4.53 -4.55
N SER A 137 -11.09 3.33 -4.10
CA SER A 137 -9.71 2.99 -3.75
C SER A 137 -8.98 2.17 -4.82
N ASP A 138 -9.73 1.61 -5.79
CA ASP A 138 -9.18 0.91 -6.94
C ASP A 138 -10.17 0.93 -8.11
N ILE A 139 -9.64 0.84 -9.33
CA ILE A 139 -10.40 0.71 -10.57
C ILE A 139 -9.79 -0.43 -11.38
N ILE A 140 -10.62 -1.37 -11.82
CA ILE A 140 -10.23 -2.47 -12.73
C ILE A 140 -11.17 -2.44 -13.93
N TYR A 141 -10.65 -2.56 -15.13
CA TYR A 141 -11.49 -2.68 -16.33
C TYR A 141 -12.02 -4.10 -16.51
N ASN A 142 -13.33 -4.26 -16.71
CA ASN A 142 -13.94 -5.49 -17.20
C ASN A 142 -14.11 -5.40 -18.73
N PRO A 143 -13.25 -6.09 -19.51
CA PRO A 143 -13.31 -6.03 -20.97
C PRO A 143 -14.50 -6.79 -21.57
N TYR A 144 -15.16 -7.67 -20.81
CA TYR A 144 -16.29 -8.46 -21.32
C TYR A 144 -17.60 -7.64 -21.35
N THR A 145 -17.85 -6.83 -20.31
CA THR A 145 -19.05 -6.00 -20.22
C THR A 145 -18.82 -4.52 -20.56
N ASP A 146 -17.57 -4.11 -20.81
CA ASP A 146 -17.15 -2.71 -21.00
C ASP A 146 -17.54 -1.81 -19.81
N GLU A 147 -17.17 -2.25 -18.61
CA GLU A 147 -17.46 -1.57 -17.34
C GLU A 147 -16.22 -1.44 -16.47
N LEU A 148 -16.24 -0.48 -15.55
CA LEU A 148 -15.22 -0.31 -14.52
C LEU A 148 -15.68 -0.97 -13.23
N LEU A 149 -14.86 -1.83 -12.65
CA LEU A 149 -15.05 -2.40 -11.32
C LEU A 149 -14.37 -1.51 -10.29
N LEU A 150 -15.13 -1.03 -9.32
CA LEU A 150 -14.67 -0.07 -8.31
C LEU A 150 -14.59 -0.75 -6.94
N ALA A 151 -13.42 -0.71 -6.32
CA ALA A 151 -13.23 -1.12 -4.93
C ALA A 151 -13.46 0.07 -3.99
N ARG A 152 -14.21 -0.16 -2.89
CA ARG A 152 -14.53 0.85 -1.87
C ARG A 152 -14.46 0.28 -0.46
N GLU A 153 -13.49 0.72 0.34
CA GLU A 153 -13.29 0.29 1.74
C GLU A 153 -13.21 1.43 2.74
N ASP A 154 -12.50 2.51 2.39
CA ASP A 154 -12.30 3.66 3.27
C ASP A 154 -13.58 4.51 3.32
N GLY A 155 -14.38 4.31 4.37
CA GLY A 155 -15.61 5.05 4.60
C GLY A 155 -16.51 4.44 5.68
N HIS A 156 -17.71 5.00 5.78
CA HIS A 156 -18.73 4.61 6.76
C HIS A 156 -19.86 3.81 6.13
N THR A 157 -20.28 4.18 4.93
CA THR A 157 -21.37 3.55 4.17
C THR A 157 -21.01 3.39 2.70
N ASN A 158 -21.80 2.61 1.97
CA ASN A 158 -21.65 2.39 0.53
C ASN A 158 -20.26 1.83 0.20
N LEU A 159 -19.82 0.89 1.04
CA LEU A 159 -18.62 0.12 0.86
C LEU A 159 -18.94 -1.10 0.00
N GLY A 160 -17.93 -1.69 -0.63
CA GLY A 160 -18.14 -2.85 -1.47
C GLY A 160 -17.33 -2.84 -2.76
N VAL A 161 -17.75 -3.71 -3.67
CA VAL A 161 -17.35 -3.72 -5.07
C VAL A 161 -18.54 -3.30 -5.92
N TYR A 162 -18.33 -2.36 -6.82
CA TYR A 162 -19.36 -1.82 -7.72
C TYR A 162 -18.94 -2.00 -9.18
N SER A 163 -19.90 -2.15 -10.09
CA SER A 163 -19.72 -1.89 -11.51
C SER A 163 -20.14 -0.46 -11.80
N LEU A 164 -19.37 0.23 -12.63
CA LEU A 164 -19.67 1.53 -13.18
C LEU A 164 -19.55 1.45 -14.70
N SER A 165 -20.67 1.62 -15.40
CA SER A 165 -20.64 1.76 -16.85
C SER A 165 -19.95 3.07 -17.23
N ARG A 166 -19.29 3.09 -18.40
CA ARG A 166 -18.61 4.29 -18.91
C ARG A 166 -19.54 5.50 -19.13
N ASN A 167 -20.86 5.27 -19.20
CA ASN A 167 -21.90 6.31 -19.26
C ASN A 167 -22.44 6.79 -17.89
N GLY A 168 -21.90 6.29 -16.77
CA GLY A 168 -22.20 6.81 -15.43
C GLY A 168 -23.23 6.04 -14.61
N ARG A 169 -23.69 4.85 -15.05
CA ARG A 169 -24.60 4.02 -14.26
C ARG A 169 -23.80 3.13 -13.33
N ILE A 170 -24.10 3.18 -12.04
CA ILE A 170 -23.42 2.39 -11.02
C ILE A 170 -24.34 1.28 -10.47
N ARG A 171 -23.78 0.10 -10.21
CA ARG A 171 -24.47 -1.06 -9.61
C ARG A 171 -23.57 -1.72 -8.57
N LEU A 172 -24.11 -1.99 -7.38
CA LEU A 172 -23.44 -2.78 -6.35
C LEU A 172 -23.33 -4.24 -6.80
N LEU A 173 -22.12 -4.80 -6.75
CA LEU A 173 -21.85 -6.20 -7.08
C LEU A 173 -21.58 -7.05 -5.83
N ASN A 174 -20.89 -6.49 -4.85
CA ASN A 174 -20.56 -7.14 -3.58
C ASN A 174 -20.60 -6.11 -2.45
N ASP A 175 -21.34 -6.36 -1.38
CA ASP A 175 -21.51 -5.42 -0.26
C ASP A 175 -20.39 -5.50 0.78
N LYS A 176 -19.48 -6.47 0.68
CA LYS A 176 -18.33 -6.57 1.57
C LYS A 176 -17.24 -5.57 1.17
N PRO A 177 -16.71 -4.75 2.11
CA PRO A 177 -15.68 -3.75 1.82
C PRO A 177 -14.44 -4.36 1.15
N SER A 178 -13.91 -3.66 0.15
CA SER A 178 -12.71 -4.06 -0.59
C SER A 178 -11.84 -2.84 -0.86
N ALA A 179 -10.57 -2.91 -0.49
CA ALA A 179 -9.64 -1.80 -0.69
C ALA A 179 -8.96 -1.89 -2.07
N LYS A 180 -8.68 -3.11 -2.52
CA LYS A 180 -7.86 -3.40 -3.71
C LYS A 180 -8.31 -4.66 -4.41
N GLY A 181 -8.02 -4.73 -5.71
CA GLY A 181 -8.17 -5.92 -6.50
C GLY A 181 -7.11 -6.05 -7.57
N CYS A 182 -7.15 -7.17 -8.30
CA CYS A 182 -6.38 -7.37 -9.51
C CYS A 182 -7.10 -8.35 -10.43
N GLN A 183 -6.82 -8.24 -11.73
CA GLN A 183 -7.31 -9.21 -12.70
C GLN A 183 -6.32 -10.38 -12.85
N MET A 184 -6.85 -11.59 -13.00
CA MET A 184 -6.11 -12.78 -13.45
C MET A 184 -7.00 -13.54 -14.43
N HIS A 185 -6.60 -13.56 -15.71
CA HIS A 185 -7.43 -14.07 -16.81
C HIS A 185 -8.79 -13.34 -16.90
N ASP A 186 -9.88 -14.09 -16.88
CA ASP A 186 -11.28 -13.65 -16.89
C ASP A 186 -11.87 -13.44 -15.49
N LEU A 187 -11.04 -13.53 -14.45
CA LEU A 187 -11.41 -13.32 -13.05
C LEU A 187 -10.87 -11.99 -12.53
N ALA A 188 -11.71 -11.27 -11.78
CA ALA A 188 -11.29 -10.12 -10.96
C ALA A 188 -11.28 -10.52 -9.48
N PHE A 189 -10.10 -10.53 -8.87
CA PHE A 189 -9.93 -10.83 -7.45
C PHE A 189 -9.94 -9.55 -6.63
N PHE A 190 -10.62 -9.59 -5.48
CA PHE A 190 -10.77 -8.48 -4.56
C PHE A 190 -10.43 -8.95 -3.14
N GLY A 191 -9.54 -8.21 -2.48
CA GLY A 191 -9.24 -8.46 -1.08
C GLY A 191 -10.31 -7.85 -0.19
N ILE A 192 -11.04 -8.70 0.53
CA ILE A 192 -12.18 -8.32 1.36
C ILE A 192 -11.74 -8.14 2.81
N GLY A 193 -12.14 -7.01 3.39
CA GLY A 193 -11.86 -6.69 4.78
C GLY A 193 -11.87 -5.19 5.04
N LYS A 194 -11.62 -4.79 6.28
CA LYS A 194 -11.52 -3.38 6.67
C LYS A 194 -10.16 -3.10 7.29
N ASN A 195 -9.32 -2.33 6.60
CA ASN A 195 -7.93 -2.09 6.97
C ASN A 195 -7.81 -1.47 8.35
N TYR A 196 -8.61 -0.44 8.63
CA TYR A 196 -8.59 0.25 9.92
C TYR A 196 -9.36 -0.50 11.03
N ARG A 197 -9.62 -1.80 10.87
CA ARG A 197 -10.18 -2.67 11.93
C ARG A 197 -9.41 -3.99 12.07
N LYS A 198 -9.38 -4.80 11.00
CA LYS A 198 -8.81 -6.14 11.00
C LYS A 198 -7.84 -6.41 9.85
N GLY A 199 -7.80 -5.56 8.82
CA GLY A 199 -7.06 -5.87 7.59
C GLY A 199 -7.89 -6.74 6.65
N LEU A 200 -7.18 -7.46 5.79
CA LEU A 200 -7.70 -8.49 4.90
C LEU A 200 -8.26 -9.68 5.72
N GLU A 201 -9.46 -10.13 5.38
CA GLU A 201 -10.14 -11.26 6.03
C GLU A 201 -10.39 -12.42 5.05
N GLU A 202 -10.73 -12.10 3.79
CA GLU A 202 -11.05 -13.07 2.74
C GLU A 202 -10.61 -12.54 1.37
N ILE A 203 -10.55 -13.39 0.36
CA ILE A 203 -10.38 -12.98 -1.04
C ILE A 203 -11.61 -13.45 -1.82
N HIS A 204 -12.26 -12.53 -2.51
CA HIS A 204 -13.39 -12.83 -3.39
C HIS A 204 -12.96 -12.76 -4.85
N ALA A 205 -13.43 -13.68 -5.69
CA ALA A 205 -13.23 -13.62 -7.13
C ALA A 205 -14.56 -13.44 -7.85
N LEU A 206 -14.62 -12.49 -8.76
CA LEU A 206 -15.70 -12.30 -9.72
C LEU A 206 -15.30 -12.92 -11.05
N ASP A 207 -16.05 -13.93 -11.49
CA ASP A 207 -16.03 -14.35 -12.89
C ASP A 207 -16.74 -13.28 -13.73
N MET A 208 -15.96 -12.58 -14.55
CA MET A 208 -16.45 -11.43 -15.34
C MET A 208 -17.36 -11.84 -16.49
N ILE A 209 -17.41 -13.14 -16.85
CA ILE A 209 -18.26 -13.69 -17.90
C ILE A 209 -19.58 -14.16 -17.31
N THR A 210 -19.54 -14.93 -16.22
CA THR A 210 -20.74 -15.54 -15.62
C THR A 210 -21.38 -14.70 -14.52
N GLU A 211 -20.74 -13.60 -14.11
CA GLU A 211 -21.08 -12.74 -12.96
C GLU A 211 -21.12 -13.49 -11.61
N ARG A 212 -20.51 -14.68 -11.54
CA ARG A 212 -20.50 -15.48 -10.31
C ARG A 212 -19.37 -15.05 -9.39
N TRP A 213 -19.69 -15.05 -8.10
CA TRP A 213 -18.74 -14.77 -7.03
C TRP A 213 -18.30 -16.06 -6.34
N GLU A 214 -17.00 -16.19 -6.13
CA GLU A 214 -16.39 -17.22 -5.31
C GLU A 214 -15.65 -16.58 -4.13
N VAL A 215 -15.60 -17.29 -3.00
CA VAL A 215 -15.03 -16.79 -1.74
C VAL A 215 -13.94 -17.74 -1.29
N PHE A 216 -12.75 -17.20 -1.05
CA PHE A 216 -11.58 -17.93 -0.63
C PHE A 216 -11.09 -17.45 0.73
N PRO A 217 -10.88 -18.36 1.70
CA PRO A 217 -10.28 -18.01 2.97
C PRO A 217 -8.79 -17.68 2.80
N LEU A 218 -8.24 -16.92 3.74
CA LEU A 218 -6.80 -16.77 3.89
C LEU A 218 -6.23 -18.04 4.55
N GLY A 219 -5.13 -18.55 4.03
CA GLY A 219 -4.41 -19.65 4.66
C GLY A 219 -3.43 -19.19 5.74
N GLU A 220 -2.63 -20.15 6.19
CA GLU A 220 -1.67 -19.98 7.26
C GLU A 220 -0.33 -19.40 6.74
N SER A 221 0.51 -18.98 7.69
CA SER A 221 1.89 -18.58 7.41
C SER A 221 2.77 -19.82 7.23
N LEU A 222 3.69 -19.78 6.26
CA LEU A 222 4.64 -20.87 6.01
C LEU A 222 5.61 -21.13 7.19
N ASP A 223 5.72 -20.19 8.12
CA ASP A 223 6.49 -20.33 9.38
C ASP A 223 5.64 -20.84 10.56
N GLY A 224 4.33 -21.09 10.35
CA GLY A 224 3.38 -21.47 11.40
C GLY A 224 3.01 -20.35 12.39
N GLY A 225 3.67 -19.20 12.33
CA GLY A 225 3.40 -18.03 13.17
C GLY A 225 2.22 -17.22 12.66
N LYS A 226 1.32 -16.81 13.56
CA LYS A 226 0.17 -15.97 13.19
C LYS A 226 0.62 -14.62 12.62
N TYR A 227 -0.02 -14.17 11.55
CA TYR A 227 0.00 -12.78 11.12
C TYR A 227 -1.04 -11.96 11.91
N ILE A 228 -0.77 -10.69 12.15
CA ILE A 228 -1.67 -9.79 12.89
C ILE A 228 -2.08 -8.65 11.99
N GLN A 229 -3.39 -8.47 11.80
CA GLN A 229 -3.98 -7.35 11.07
C GLN A 229 -3.28 -7.10 9.71
N PRO A 230 -3.42 -8.03 8.75
CA PRO A 230 -2.78 -7.91 7.44
C PRO A 230 -3.45 -6.80 6.61
N HIS A 231 -3.05 -5.55 6.80
CA HIS A 231 -3.66 -4.43 6.08
C HIS A 231 -3.30 -4.51 4.61
N LEU A 232 -4.30 -4.66 3.75
CA LEU A 232 -4.15 -4.78 2.31
C LEU A 232 -3.73 -3.45 1.70
N GLY A 233 -2.58 -3.46 1.04
CA GLY A 233 -2.00 -2.30 0.42
C GLY A 233 -2.17 -2.27 -1.10
N ALA A 234 -1.81 -3.37 -1.75
CA ALA A 234 -1.88 -3.54 -3.20
C ALA A 234 -2.17 -5.01 -3.56
N MET A 235 -2.70 -5.23 -4.75
CA MET A 235 -2.84 -6.57 -5.34
C MET A 235 -2.24 -6.58 -6.74
N GLY A 236 -1.73 -7.73 -7.16
CA GLY A 236 -1.26 -7.95 -8.52
C GLY A 236 -1.30 -9.44 -8.85
N SER A 237 -1.13 -9.76 -10.13
CA SER A 237 -1.07 -11.15 -10.58
C SER A 237 0.17 -11.40 -11.44
N VAL A 238 0.81 -12.55 -11.23
CA VAL A 238 1.96 -13.01 -12.02
C VAL A 238 2.02 -14.53 -11.93
N ASN A 239 2.53 -15.19 -12.98
CA ASN A 239 2.65 -16.65 -13.04
C ASN A 239 1.31 -17.38 -12.79
N ASN A 240 0.17 -16.80 -13.19
CA ASN A 240 -1.19 -17.31 -12.91
C ASN A 240 -1.49 -17.45 -11.40
N ARG A 241 -0.88 -16.61 -10.54
CA ARG A 241 -1.21 -16.50 -9.11
C ARG A 241 -1.55 -15.06 -8.78
N VAL A 242 -2.40 -14.90 -7.77
CA VAL A 242 -2.74 -13.63 -7.17
C VAL A 242 -1.82 -13.37 -5.98
N PHE A 243 -1.31 -12.14 -5.89
CA PHE A 243 -0.49 -11.62 -4.81
C PHE A 243 -1.26 -10.52 -4.11
N ALA A 244 -1.58 -10.71 -2.84
CA ALA A 244 -2.15 -9.69 -1.98
C ALA A 244 -1.08 -9.19 -1.00
N PHE A 245 -0.51 -8.02 -1.29
CA PHE A 245 0.54 -7.41 -0.49
C PHE A 245 -0.08 -6.73 0.72
N VAL A 246 0.33 -7.16 1.91
CA VAL A 246 -0.26 -6.76 3.18
C VAL A 246 0.80 -6.27 4.16
N ARG A 247 0.40 -5.59 5.23
CA ARG A 247 1.28 -5.34 6.37
C ARG A 247 1.85 -6.68 6.88
N GLY A 248 3.18 -6.78 6.92
CA GLY A 248 3.91 -7.93 7.42
C GLY A 248 4.06 -9.10 6.44
N GLY A 249 3.54 -9.02 5.22
CA GLY A 249 3.71 -10.13 4.28
C GLY A 249 3.00 -10.01 2.95
N VAL A 250 2.86 -11.15 2.31
CA VAL A 250 2.11 -11.32 1.07
C VAL A 250 1.34 -12.63 1.12
N PHE A 251 0.06 -12.59 0.75
CA PHE A 251 -0.68 -13.82 0.44
C PHE A 251 -0.51 -14.16 -1.03
N VAL A 252 -0.20 -15.42 -1.33
CA VAL A 252 -0.01 -15.90 -2.70
C VAL A 252 -0.82 -17.17 -2.90
N GLY A 253 -1.54 -17.26 -4.01
CA GLY A 253 -2.30 -18.47 -4.34
C GLY A 253 -3.03 -18.37 -5.68
N ASN A 254 -3.57 -19.51 -6.10
CA ASN A 254 -4.53 -19.64 -7.18
C ASN A 254 -5.50 -20.78 -6.85
N PRO A 255 -6.61 -20.49 -6.14
CA PRO A 255 -7.58 -21.51 -5.74
C PRO A 255 -8.22 -22.25 -6.92
N HIS A 256 -8.33 -21.63 -8.10
CA HIS A 256 -8.82 -22.26 -9.33
C HIS A 256 -7.84 -23.30 -9.92
N ASN A 257 -6.60 -23.34 -9.41
CA ASN A 257 -5.60 -24.35 -9.71
C ASN A 257 -5.22 -25.16 -8.45
N ASP A 258 -6.17 -25.33 -7.52
CA ASP A 258 -6.01 -26.06 -6.26
C ASP A 258 -4.87 -25.56 -5.35
N GLU A 259 -4.42 -24.31 -5.52
CA GLU A 259 -3.37 -23.66 -4.73
C GLU A 259 -4.02 -22.63 -3.79
N GLN A 260 -4.26 -23.02 -2.53
CA GLN A 260 -4.80 -22.12 -1.52
C GLN A 260 -3.88 -20.93 -1.28
N PHE A 261 -4.46 -19.80 -0.84
CA PHE A 261 -3.66 -18.65 -0.43
C PHE A 261 -2.82 -18.99 0.80
N ALA A 262 -1.50 -18.90 0.69
CA ALA A 262 -0.59 -19.03 1.84
C ALA A 262 0.13 -17.71 2.09
N PHE A 263 0.53 -17.48 3.34
CA PHE A 263 1.18 -16.24 3.77
C PHE A 263 2.70 -16.40 3.83
N VAL A 264 3.40 -15.53 3.11
CA VAL A 264 4.86 -15.37 3.18
C VAL A 264 5.17 -14.10 3.95
N ARG A 265 5.92 -14.22 5.05
CA ARG A 265 6.26 -13.06 5.90
C ARG A 265 7.25 -12.16 5.19
N LEU A 266 6.94 -10.87 5.15
CA LEU A 266 7.77 -9.82 4.53
C LEU A 266 7.66 -8.52 5.32
N PHE A 267 8.81 -8.03 5.80
CA PHE A 267 8.93 -6.79 6.56
C PHE A 267 7.96 -6.67 7.74
N ASP A 268 7.66 -7.79 8.42
CA ASP A 268 6.84 -7.82 9.62
C ASP A 268 7.64 -7.40 10.84
N PHE A 269 7.59 -6.12 11.14
CA PHE A 269 8.24 -5.53 12.32
C PHE A 269 7.26 -5.26 13.46
N TYR A 270 5.99 -5.68 13.32
CA TYR A 270 4.90 -5.31 14.23
C TYR A 270 4.80 -3.78 14.47
N THR A 271 5.26 -2.99 13.49
CA THR A 271 5.02 -1.55 13.38
C THR A 271 4.10 -1.30 12.18
N PHE A 272 3.83 -0.03 11.85
CA PHE A 272 3.02 0.30 10.67
C PHE A 272 3.79 0.26 9.33
N TYR A 273 4.81 -0.58 9.26
CA TYR A 273 5.57 -0.82 8.03
C TYR A 273 4.74 -1.69 7.08
N ALA A 274 4.28 -1.13 5.96
CA ALA A 274 3.29 -1.81 5.11
C ALA A 274 3.34 -1.34 3.65
N PRO A 275 2.87 -2.15 2.69
CA PRO A 275 2.69 -1.73 1.30
C PRO A 275 1.44 -0.86 1.11
N PHE A 276 1.12 -0.02 2.10
CA PHE A 276 -0.13 0.73 2.15
C PHE A 276 -0.01 2.06 1.40
N ARG A 277 -1.09 2.44 0.71
CA ARG A 277 -1.17 3.65 -0.13
C ARG A 277 -0.07 3.70 -1.20
N VAL A 278 0.06 2.62 -1.97
CA VAL A 278 0.93 2.49 -3.15
C VAL A 278 0.29 1.47 -4.10
N ASN A 279 0.56 1.56 -5.41
CA ASN A 279 0.11 0.56 -6.38
C ASN A 279 1.14 -0.57 -6.54
N ALA A 280 0.67 -1.70 -7.05
CA ALA A 280 1.52 -2.72 -7.64
C ALA A 280 1.71 -2.42 -9.14
N LEU A 281 2.94 -2.38 -9.61
CA LEU A 281 3.27 -2.17 -11.03
C LEU A 281 3.72 -3.49 -11.66
N PRO A 282 2.95 -4.08 -12.59
CA PRO A 282 3.42 -5.17 -13.42
C PRO A 282 4.58 -4.68 -14.31
N ILE A 283 5.76 -5.30 -14.19
CA ILE A 283 6.95 -4.88 -14.95
C ILE A 283 7.92 -6.05 -15.14
N GLY A 284 8.50 -6.18 -16.34
CA GLY A 284 9.56 -7.16 -16.60
C GLY A 284 9.13 -8.63 -16.42
N GLY A 285 7.82 -8.92 -16.44
CA GLY A 285 7.26 -10.23 -16.12
C GLY A 285 7.10 -10.50 -14.62
N GLY A 286 7.40 -9.53 -13.75
CA GLY A 286 7.19 -9.56 -12.30
C GLY A 286 6.29 -8.43 -11.81
N ILE A 287 6.32 -8.17 -10.50
CA ILE A 287 5.56 -7.10 -9.84
C ILE A 287 6.51 -6.23 -9.03
N LEU A 288 6.37 -4.91 -9.14
CA LEU A 288 7.10 -3.93 -8.35
C LEU A 288 6.16 -3.22 -7.38
N VAL A 289 6.49 -3.21 -6.10
CA VAL A 289 5.66 -2.60 -5.05
C VAL A 289 6.52 -1.95 -3.96
N GLY A 290 6.03 -0.86 -3.38
CA GLY A 290 6.69 -0.18 -2.26
C GLY A 290 6.24 -0.78 -0.93
N PHE A 291 7.15 -0.89 0.04
CA PHE A 291 6.82 -1.06 1.46
C PHE A 291 7.22 0.21 2.22
N ASN A 292 6.22 0.87 2.77
CA ASN A 292 6.35 2.20 3.35
C ASN A 292 6.67 2.15 4.83
N ALA A 293 7.64 2.97 5.22
CA ALA A 293 8.06 3.10 6.60
C ALA A 293 7.09 3.92 7.45
N HIS A 294 6.41 4.91 6.85
CA HIS A 294 5.61 5.89 7.57
C HIS A 294 4.48 6.45 6.68
N HIS A 295 3.46 5.62 6.41
CA HIS A 295 2.34 6.01 5.54
C HIS A 295 1.19 6.72 6.29
N ASP A 296 0.89 6.27 7.51
CA ASP A 296 -0.15 6.81 8.40
C ASP A 296 0.44 6.90 9.83
N ALA A 297 0.09 7.94 10.60
CA ALA A 297 0.62 8.14 11.95
C ALA A 297 -0.33 8.85 12.91
N TYR A 298 -0.30 8.47 14.18
CA TYR A 298 -0.89 9.28 15.26
C TYR A 298 0.14 10.31 15.70
N TYR A 299 -0.15 11.61 15.58
CA TYR A 299 0.81 12.64 15.93
C TYR A 299 0.69 13.08 17.40
N ARG A 300 -0.52 13.40 17.86
CA ARG A 300 -0.77 13.84 19.25
C ARG A 300 -1.77 12.93 19.95
N PRO A 301 -1.32 11.82 20.56
CA PRO A 301 -2.21 10.94 21.29
C PRO A 301 -2.80 11.63 22.53
N ARG A 302 -4.07 11.37 22.81
CA ARG A 302 -4.89 11.96 23.89
C ARG A 302 -5.47 10.90 24.82
N THR A 303 -5.60 9.66 24.37
CA THR A 303 -6.07 8.53 25.19
C THR A 303 -5.00 7.45 25.30
N GLN A 304 -5.15 6.52 26.25
CA GLN A 304 -4.24 5.37 26.38
C GLN A 304 -4.23 4.50 25.12
N GLU A 305 -5.38 4.34 24.46
CA GLU A 305 -5.47 3.63 23.19
C GLU A 305 -4.69 4.36 22.09
N GLU A 306 -4.86 5.69 21.98
CA GLU A 306 -4.10 6.49 21.01
C GLU A 306 -2.59 6.45 21.29
N MET A 307 -2.16 6.33 22.55
CA MET A 307 -0.75 6.15 22.90
C MET A 307 -0.16 4.84 22.36
N ILE A 308 -0.95 3.77 22.33
CA ILE A 308 -0.55 2.47 21.76
C ILE A 308 -0.36 2.63 20.25
N TYR A 309 -1.35 3.21 19.55
CA TYR A 309 -1.25 3.49 18.11
C TYR A 309 -0.08 4.43 17.81
N HIS A 310 0.11 5.49 18.59
CA HIS A 310 1.25 6.40 18.43
C HIS A 310 2.60 5.67 18.51
N ARG A 311 2.79 4.76 19.49
CA ARG A 311 4.02 3.97 19.59
C ARG A 311 4.20 3.06 18.37
N PHE A 312 3.13 2.40 17.94
CA PHE A 312 3.10 1.50 16.79
C PHE A 312 3.40 2.21 15.45
N THR A 313 2.77 3.37 15.20
CA THR A 313 2.89 4.10 13.93
C THR A 313 4.16 4.94 13.82
N ASN A 314 4.71 5.43 14.95
CA ASN A 314 5.88 6.31 14.94
C ASN A 314 7.20 5.58 15.26
N THR A 315 7.17 4.25 15.46
CA THR A 315 8.41 3.46 15.49
C THR A 315 8.80 3.10 14.07
N ILE A 316 9.89 3.70 13.59
CA ILE A 316 10.38 3.51 12.22
C ILE A 316 11.55 2.50 12.23
N PRO A 317 11.32 1.23 11.87
CA PRO A 317 12.36 0.21 11.92
C PRO A 317 13.42 0.40 10.83
N GLY A 318 13.10 1.05 9.72
CA GLY A 318 14.00 1.29 8.61
C GLY A 318 13.40 2.20 7.54
N PRO A 319 14.13 2.48 6.46
CA PRO A 319 13.64 3.27 5.34
C PRO A 319 12.51 2.54 4.58
N SER A 320 11.75 3.28 3.78
CA SER A 320 10.83 2.64 2.81
C SER A 320 11.64 1.93 1.74
N VAL A 321 11.17 0.78 1.26
CA VAL A 321 11.87 0.01 0.23
C VAL A 321 10.97 -0.23 -0.97
N LEU A 322 11.58 -0.27 -2.15
CA LEU A 322 10.94 -0.69 -3.39
C LEU A 322 11.38 -2.12 -3.68
N VAL A 323 10.41 -3.01 -3.86
CA VAL A 323 10.64 -4.47 -3.88
C VAL A 323 10.10 -5.05 -5.18
N TYR A 324 10.96 -5.78 -5.87
CA TYR A 324 10.64 -6.48 -7.09
C TYR A 324 10.41 -7.96 -6.80
N PHE A 325 9.23 -8.44 -7.18
CA PHE A 325 8.78 -9.82 -7.06
C PHE A 325 8.86 -10.50 -8.43
N ALA A 326 9.78 -11.45 -8.56
CA ALA A 326 9.92 -12.30 -9.71
C ALA A 326 10.17 -13.74 -9.22
N PRO A 327 9.12 -14.43 -8.72
CA PRO A 327 9.21 -15.78 -8.16
C PRO A 327 10.18 -16.70 -8.91
N PRO A 328 11.11 -17.39 -8.22
CA PRO A 328 11.25 -17.47 -6.75
C PRO A 328 11.95 -16.27 -6.08
N MET A 329 12.43 -15.29 -6.85
CA MET A 329 13.24 -14.18 -6.36
C MET A 329 12.37 -13.03 -5.82
N VAL A 330 12.78 -12.46 -4.67
CA VAL A 330 12.24 -11.22 -4.12
C VAL A 330 13.40 -10.28 -3.80
N LYS A 331 13.48 -9.15 -4.50
CA LYS A 331 14.66 -8.27 -4.42
C LYS A 331 14.30 -6.86 -4.02
N ILE A 332 15.01 -6.30 -3.04
CA ILE A 332 14.97 -4.85 -2.76
C ILE A 332 15.74 -4.14 -3.88
N VAL A 333 15.06 -3.33 -4.67
CA VAL A 333 15.66 -2.61 -5.82
C VAL A 333 15.84 -1.12 -5.58
N GLY A 334 15.27 -0.59 -4.49
CA GLY A 334 15.37 0.82 -4.13
C GLY A 334 15.14 1.07 -2.64
N VAL A 335 15.78 2.11 -2.11
CA VAL A 335 15.66 2.56 -0.71
C VAL A 335 15.31 4.04 -0.71
N PHE A 336 14.25 4.38 0.03
CA PHE A 336 13.63 5.69 0.05
C PHE A 336 13.36 6.18 1.48
N GLY A 337 12.94 7.44 1.61
CA GLY A 337 12.60 8.02 2.91
C GLY A 337 11.29 7.48 3.51
N ALA A 338 10.36 8.38 3.81
CA ALA A 338 9.17 8.07 4.62
C ALA A 338 8.14 7.20 3.89
N ARG A 339 7.86 7.48 2.61
CA ARG A 339 6.85 6.75 1.82
C ARG A 339 7.05 6.92 0.32
N ILE A 340 6.75 5.84 -0.40
CA ILE A 340 6.47 5.73 -1.82
C ILE A 340 4.95 5.74 -1.98
N THR A 341 4.40 6.59 -2.84
CA THR A 341 2.95 6.78 -2.97
C THR A 341 2.39 6.25 -4.29
N SER A 342 3.23 6.19 -5.33
CA SER A 342 2.85 5.64 -6.64
C SER A 342 4.09 5.25 -7.45
N ILE A 343 3.92 4.32 -8.39
CA ILE A 343 5.00 3.78 -9.21
C ILE A 343 4.46 3.60 -10.64
N GLU A 344 5.22 4.05 -11.65
CA GLU A 344 4.85 3.88 -13.06
C GLU A 344 6.08 3.72 -13.95
N LYS A 345 5.93 3.07 -15.10
CA LYS A 345 6.96 2.93 -16.12
C LYS A 345 6.73 3.93 -17.27
N VAL A 346 7.78 4.67 -17.63
CA VAL A 346 7.76 5.64 -18.75
C VAL A 346 9.11 5.61 -19.48
N ASP A 347 9.12 5.39 -20.79
CA ASP A 347 10.29 5.51 -21.67
C ASP A 347 11.59 4.88 -21.13
N GLY A 348 11.54 3.60 -20.73
CA GLY A 348 12.73 2.90 -20.23
C GLY A 348 13.11 3.25 -18.77
N LYS A 349 12.24 3.99 -18.06
CA LYS A 349 12.45 4.44 -16.69
C LYS A 349 11.29 4.02 -15.80
N ILE A 350 11.57 3.96 -14.51
CA ILE A 350 10.60 3.77 -13.44
C ILE A 350 10.49 5.11 -12.70
N LEU A 351 9.30 5.68 -12.72
CA LEU A 351 8.94 6.85 -11.92
C LEU A 351 8.46 6.37 -10.56
N VAL A 352 9.04 6.91 -9.49
CA VAL A 352 8.67 6.60 -8.11
C VAL A 352 8.24 7.89 -7.43
N ALA A 353 6.95 8.03 -7.21
CA ALA A 353 6.39 9.11 -6.43
C ALA A 353 6.66 8.89 -4.94
N THR A 354 7.12 9.93 -4.25
CA THR A 354 7.52 9.89 -2.85
C THR A 354 6.94 11.06 -2.07
N ASN A 355 6.83 10.91 -0.75
CA ASN A 355 6.45 11.96 0.16
C ASN A 355 7.24 11.86 1.48
N THR A 356 7.48 12.99 2.14
CA THR A 356 8.20 13.06 3.43
C THR A 356 7.33 12.83 4.66
N THR A 357 6.01 12.95 4.54
CA THR A 357 5.11 13.04 5.70
C THR A 357 3.94 12.05 5.55
N PRO A 358 3.48 11.38 6.63
CA PRO A 358 2.35 10.46 6.59
C PRO A 358 1.00 11.21 6.51
N ASN A 359 -0.07 10.47 6.26
CA ASN A 359 -1.41 10.87 6.68
C ASN A 359 -1.47 10.85 8.22
N VAL A 360 -2.12 11.81 8.88
CA VAL A 360 -2.22 11.80 10.35
C VAL A 360 -3.58 11.35 10.84
N GLY A 361 -3.61 10.68 11.99
CA GLY A 361 -4.83 10.29 12.69
C GLY A 361 -5.18 11.27 13.82
N ALA A 362 -6.07 10.82 14.72
CA ALA A 362 -6.38 11.49 15.98
C ALA A 362 -6.80 12.96 15.84
N LEU A 363 -7.71 13.32 14.95
CA LEU A 363 -8.28 14.69 14.92
C LEU A 363 -7.20 15.80 14.88
N ASP A 364 -6.14 15.59 14.11
CA ASP A 364 -5.00 16.52 13.95
C ASP A 364 -5.01 17.17 12.56
N ALA A 365 -6.18 17.57 12.06
CA ALA A 365 -6.29 18.19 10.74
C ALA A 365 -5.52 19.53 10.66
N THR A 366 -5.00 19.84 9.48
CA THR A 366 -4.37 21.13 9.17
C THR A 366 -5.03 21.77 7.95
N PRO A 367 -4.99 23.10 7.80
CA PRO A 367 -5.48 23.76 6.58
C PRO A 367 -4.52 23.62 5.39
N PHE A 368 -3.36 22.99 5.59
CA PHE A 368 -2.30 22.83 4.61
C PHE A 368 -1.90 21.36 4.55
N ASP A 369 -1.46 20.92 3.38
CA ASP A 369 -0.64 19.72 3.28
C ASP A 369 0.66 19.91 4.08
N THR A 370 1.25 18.83 4.57
CA THR A 370 2.42 18.88 5.47
C THR A 370 3.66 18.17 4.92
N GLY A 371 3.63 17.67 3.68
CA GLY A 371 4.70 16.88 3.09
C GLY A 371 5.28 17.47 1.82
N ASN A 372 6.57 17.20 1.62
CA ASN A 372 7.24 17.48 0.36
C ASN A 372 7.09 16.25 -0.53
N LYS A 373 6.51 16.46 -1.70
CA LYS A 373 6.26 15.42 -2.70
C LYS A 373 7.30 15.52 -3.82
N ASP A 374 7.81 14.38 -4.27
CA ASP A 374 8.82 14.31 -5.33
C ASP A 374 8.57 13.09 -6.24
N ILE A 375 8.82 13.21 -7.54
CA ILE A 375 8.87 12.08 -8.47
C ILE A 375 10.33 11.78 -8.77
N PHE A 376 10.81 10.68 -8.19
CA PHE A 376 12.16 10.20 -8.42
C PHE A 376 12.22 9.32 -9.67
N VAL A 377 13.20 9.55 -10.55
CA VAL A 377 13.32 8.83 -11.82
C VAL A 377 14.45 7.81 -11.73
N LEU A 378 14.11 6.53 -11.78
CA LEU A 378 15.06 5.42 -11.81
C LEU A 378 15.18 4.84 -13.22
N PRO A 379 16.37 4.39 -13.64
CA PRO A 379 16.48 3.61 -14.86
C PRO A 379 15.90 2.20 -14.64
N GLU A 380 15.26 1.59 -15.64
CA GLU A 380 14.70 0.22 -15.49
C GLU A 380 15.73 -0.85 -15.09
N LYS A 381 17.01 -0.63 -15.42
CA LYS A 381 18.11 -1.54 -15.07
C LYS A 381 18.24 -1.82 -13.56
N ILE A 382 17.67 -1.00 -12.68
CA ILE A 382 17.66 -1.27 -11.22
C ILE A 382 17.12 -2.67 -10.90
N LEU A 383 16.22 -3.20 -11.74
CA LEU A 383 15.62 -4.53 -11.56
C LEU A 383 16.65 -5.66 -11.73
N GLN A 384 17.76 -5.39 -12.45
CA GLN A 384 18.83 -6.35 -12.74
C GLN A 384 20.13 -6.02 -12.00
N GLU A 385 20.25 -4.81 -11.42
CA GLU A 385 21.42 -4.39 -10.67
C GLU A 385 21.46 -5.00 -9.26
N LYS A 386 22.62 -4.86 -8.61
CA LYS A 386 22.79 -5.20 -7.20
C LYS A 386 21.88 -4.32 -6.34
N PRO A 387 21.26 -4.90 -5.30
CA PRO A 387 20.38 -4.17 -4.41
C PRO A 387 21.15 -3.10 -3.61
N PRO A 388 20.54 -1.96 -3.28
CA PRO A 388 21.16 -0.94 -2.44
C PRO A 388 21.33 -1.43 -1.00
N ALA A 389 22.39 -1.02 -0.33
CA ALA A 389 22.59 -1.34 1.08
C ALA A 389 21.45 -0.78 1.95
N VAL A 390 21.00 -1.58 2.93
CA VAL A 390 19.88 -1.22 3.82
C VAL A 390 20.06 -1.82 5.21
N SER A 391 19.49 -1.17 6.21
CA SER A 391 19.45 -1.71 7.57
C SER A 391 18.11 -1.46 8.24
N PHE A 392 17.66 -2.45 9.00
CA PHE A 392 16.46 -2.38 9.85
C PHE A 392 16.86 -2.55 11.31
N SER A 393 16.32 -1.73 12.21
CA SER A 393 16.53 -1.77 13.65
C SER A 393 15.19 -1.95 14.37
N VAL A 394 14.93 -3.16 14.85
CA VAL A 394 13.66 -3.60 15.41
C VAL A 394 13.79 -3.72 16.94
N PRO A 395 13.05 -2.93 17.72
CA PRO A 395 12.95 -3.15 19.16
C PRO A 395 12.26 -4.49 19.43
N LEU A 396 12.90 -5.40 20.18
CA LEU A 396 12.37 -6.74 20.44
C LEU A 396 11.13 -6.75 21.34
N ALA A 397 10.78 -5.61 21.92
CA ALA A 397 9.50 -5.41 22.60
C ALA A 397 8.30 -5.70 21.70
N PHE A 398 8.35 -5.34 20.42
CA PHE A 398 7.24 -5.56 19.50
C PHE A 398 6.98 -7.06 19.20
N PRO A 399 7.95 -7.85 18.73
CA PRO A 399 7.75 -9.30 18.58
C PRO A 399 7.46 -9.99 19.92
N SER A 400 7.99 -9.49 21.04
CA SER A 400 7.65 -10.01 22.38
C SER A 400 6.18 -9.79 22.75
N GLU A 401 5.60 -8.63 22.41
CA GLU A 401 4.17 -8.37 22.55
C GLU A 401 3.36 -9.28 21.61
N GLY A 402 3.80 -9.43 20.35
CA GLY A 402 3.20 -10.35 19.38
C GLY A 402 3.19 -11.81 19.87
N LYS A 403 4.27 -12.26 20.52
CA LYS A 403 4.37 -13.62 21.07
C LYS A 403 3.32 -13.92 22.13
N ARG A 404 2.99 -12.94 22.98
CA ARG A 404 1.89 -13.06 23.96
C ARG A 404 0.51 -13.24 23.32
N MET A 405 0.37 -12.92 22.05
CA MET A 405 -0.85 -13.11 21.26
C MET A 405 -0.81 -14.39 20.40
N GLY A 406 0.22 -15.22 20.55
CA GLY A 406 0.43 -16.41 19.72
C GLY A 406 1.02 -16.10 18.33
N ALA A 407 1.59 -14.92 18.15
CA ALA A 407 2.45 -14.57 17.01
C ALA A 407 3.92 -14.59 17.47
N GLY A 408 4.76 -13.65 17.02
CA GLY A 408 6.12 -13.44 17.54
C GLY A 408 7.23 -13.65 16.52
N VAL A 409 6.93 -14.29 15.39
CA VAL A 409 7.83 -14.33 14.23
C VAL A 409 7.86 -12.95 13.58
N PHE A 410 9.05 -12.39 13.35
CA PHE A 410 9.27 -11.05 12.80
C PHE A 410 10.33 -11.05 11.71
N GLY A 411 10.43 -9.98 10.93
CA GLY A 411 11.33 -9.89 9.79
C GLY A 411 10.62 -10.31 8.51
N GLY A 412 11.15 -11.28 7.78
CA GLY A 412 10.77 -11.49 6.38
C GLY A 412 11.61 -10.56 5.50
N ILE A 413 12.91 -10.79 5.52
CA ILE A 413 13.91 -9.95 4.87
C ILE A 413 14.40 -10.67 3.62
N PRO A 414 14.14 -10.15 2.42
CA PRO A 414 14.68 -10.74 1.20
C PRO A 414 16.19 -10.54 1.13
N LEU A 415 16.92 -11.63 0.88
CA LEU A 415 18.39 -11.62 0.79
C LEU A 415 18.90 -11.61 -0.66
N ASP A 416 18.02 -11.82 -1.64
CA ASP A 416 18.38 -11.90 -3.06
C ASP A 416 19.25 -10.72 -3.52
N GLY A 417 20.40 -11.06 -4.10
CA GLY A 417 21.35 -10.11 -4.70
C GLY A 417 22.32 -9.43 -3.73
N TYR A 418 22.17 -9.59 -2.41
CA TYR A 418 23.14 -9.07 -1.44
C TYR A 418 24.33 -10.01 -1.28
N ASP A 419 25.55 -9.46 -1.30
CA ASP A 419 26.77 -10.25 -1.07
C ASP A 419 27.00 -10.50 0.43
N ASN A 420 26.53 -9.60 1.28
CA ASN A 420 26.67 -9.67 2.73
C ASN A 420 25.35 -9.37 3.43
N ALA A 421 25.02 -10.21 4.40
CA ALA A 421 23.86 -10.02 5.26
C ALA A 421 24.18 -10.51 6.67
N ARG A 422 23.72 -9.79 7.69
CA ARG A 422 23.83 -10.25 9.09
C ARG A 422 22.69 -9.74 9.95
N LEU A 423 22.38 -10.51 10.99
CA LEU A 423 21.51 -10.12 12.09
C LEU A 423 22.35 -9.90 13.35
N ILE A 424 22.22 -8.73 13.95
CA ILE A 424 22.84 -8.37 15.23
C ILE A 424 21.76 -8.30 16.30
N ILE A 425 21.78 -9.21 17.27
CA ILE A 425 20.85 -9.17 18.41
C ILE A 425 21.61 -8.66 19.64
N LYS A 426 21.13 -7.55 20.20
CA LYS A 426 21.51 -7.08 21.53
C LYS A 426 20.45 -7.58 22.53
N ALA A 427 20.66 -8.76 23.08
CA ALA A 427 19.70 -9.42 23.97
C ALA A 427 19.87 -8.95 25.42
N SER A 428 18.76 -8.79 26.15
CA SER A 428 18.78 -8.48 27.59
C SER A 428 18.97 -9.72 28.47
N ARG A 429 18.80 -10.91 27.89
CA ARG A 429 18.87 -12.23 28.53
C ARG A 429 19.37 -13.29 27.55
N ASP A 430 19.77 -14.45 28.06
CA ASP A 430 20.00 -15.63 27.23
C ASP A 430 18.67 -16.08 26.60
N ASN A 431 18.72 -16.55 25.37
CA ASN A 431 17.55 -16.94 24.57
C ASN A 431 17.96 -17.93 23.48
N ARG A 432 16.98 -18.42 22.71
CA ARG A 432 17.20 -19.17 21.48
C ARG A 432 16.51 -18.44 20.34
N LEU A 433 17.21 -18.30 19.22
CA LEU A 433 16.69 -17.73 17.99
C LEU A 433 16.38 -18.86 17.02
N LYS A 434 15.17 -18.86 16.46
CA LYS A 434 14.84 -19.59 15.24
C LYS A 434 14.95 -18.64 14.05
N VAL A 435 15.55 -19.11 12.98
CA VAL A 435 15.58 -18.44 11.68
C VAL A 435 14.80 -19.30 10.70
N TYR A 436 13.78 -18.72 10.08
CA TYR A 436 12.98 -19.35 9.03
C TYR A 436 13.45 -18.84 7.68
N GLU A 437 13.66 -19.73 6.71
CA GLU A 437 13.93 -19.38 5.32
C GLU A 437 12.76 -19.79 4.42
N TYR A 438 12.31 -18.88 3.57
CA TYR A 438 11.31 -19.13 2.54
C TYR A 438 11.94 -18.94 1.16
N ASP A 439 11.63 -19.82 0.21
CA ASP A 439 11.69 -19.49 -1.21
C ASP A 439 10.30 -19.02 -1.67
N LEU A 440 10.24 -18.06 -2.60
CA LEU A 440 8.96 -17.70 -3.24
C LEU A 440 8.71 -18.60 -4.46
N ALA A 441 9.25 -19.83 -4.48
CA ALA A 441 8.99 -20.75 -5.58
C ALA A 441 7.51 -21.15 -5.57
N LEU A 442 6.91 -21.28 -6.75
CA LEU A 442 5.49 -21.60 -6.90
C LEU A 442 5.33 -23.02 -7.46
N PRO A 443 4.50 -23.89 -6.85
CA PRO A 443 3.74 -23.65 -5.63
C PRO A 443 4.65 -23.51 -4.39
N LEU A 444 4.16 -22.77 -3.40
CA LEU A 444 4.89 -22.49 -2.16
C LEU A 444 5.21 -23.76 -1.38
N ARG A 445 6.32 -23.71 -0.63
CA ARG A 445 6.79 -24.77 0.26
C ARG A 445 6.88 -24.27 1.70
N ASP A 446 6.86 -25.20 2.64
CA ASP A 446 7.09 -24.88 4.05
C ASP A 446 8.47 -24.25 4.25
N ALA A 447 8.60 -23.42 5.28
CA ALA A 447 9.86 -22.76 5.60
C ALA A 447 10.90 -23.76 6.15
N ASP A 448 12.15 -23.60 5.73
CA ASP A 448 13.29 -24.26 6.38
C ASP A 448 13.62 -23.55 7.70
N VAL A 449 14.09 -24.30 8.72
CA VAL A 449 14.30 -23.76 10.07
C VAL A 449 15.69 -24.09 10.60
N GLU A 450 16.41 -23.06 11.03
CA GLU A 450 17.67 -23.18 11.77
C GLU A 450 17.58 -22.52 13.15
N GLU A 451 18.32 -23.04 14.12
CA GLU A 451 18.28 -22.56 15.50
C GLU A 451 19.66 -22.18 16.03
N PHE A 452 19.70 -21.06 16.75
CA PHE A 452 20.92 -20.46 17.27
C PHE A 452 20.77 -20.11 18.75
N ASP A 453 21.80 -20.39 19.54
CA ASP A 453 21.88 -19.92 20.92
C ASP A 453 22.21 -18.42 20.95
N ILE A 454 21.40 -17.65 21.68
CA ILE A 454 21.59 -16.21 21.90
C ILE A 454 22.02 -16.00 23.34
N LYS A 455 23.18 -15.37 23.53
CA LYS A 455 23.65 -14.96 24.86
C LYS A 455 23.23 -13.54 25.19
N LYS A 456 23.06 -13.24 26.47
CA LYS A 456 22.90 -11.85 26.91
C LYS A 456 24.03 -10.99 26.37
N GLY A 457 23.69 -9.81 25.83
CA GLY A 457 24.64 -8.93 25.15
C GLY A 457 24.55 -9.03 23.64
N ARG A 458 25.69 -8.83 22.96
CA ARG A 458 25.73 -8.70 21.49
C ARG A 458 26.02 -10.05 20.83
N ASN A 459 25.12 -10.49 19.96
CA ASN A 459 25.22 -11.68 19.13
C ASN A 459 25.22 -11.26 17.66
N VAL A 460 25.93 -12.00 16.81
CA VAL A 460 25.94 -11.79 15.36
C VAL A 460 25.66 -13.12 14.70
N ILE A 461 24.58 -13.16 13.94
CA ILE A 461 24.19 -14.29 13.13
C ILE A 461 24.52 -13.92 11.68
N ASP A 462 25.30 -14.77 11.04
CA ASP A 462 25.64 -14.62 9.62
C ASP A 462 24.42 -15.05 8.80
N LEU A 463 23.89 -14.16 7.96
CA LEU A 463 22.74 -14.47 7.12
C LEU A 463 23.15 -14.90 5.71
N ARG A 464 24.46 -14.89 5.38
CA ARG A 464 24.96 -15.31 4.06
C ARG A 464 24.80 -16.80 3.78
N THR A 465 24.46 -17.58 4.80
CA THR A 465 24.16 -19.02 4.67
C THR A 465 22.76 -19.26 4.12
N PHE A 466 21.90 -18.24 4.11
CA PHE A 466 20.54 -18.27 3.55
C PHE A 466 20.53 -17.53 2.20
N SER A 467 19.54 -17.82 1.37
CA SER A 467 19.43 -17.33 0.00
C SER A 467 18.08 -16.71 -0.35
N GLY A 468 17.01 -17.09 0.34
CA GLY A 468 15.67 -16.58 0.09
C GLY A 468 15.27 -15.39 0.97
N ILE A 469 14.08 -15.49 1.56
CA ILE A 469 13.54 -14.55 2.53
C ILE A 469 13.77 -15.13 3.93
N VAL A 470 14.26 -14.32 4.88
CA VAL A 470 14.47 -14.80 6.26
C VAL A 470 13.61 -14.09 7.29
N SER A 471 13.02 -14.84 8.21
CA SER A 471 12.34 -14.32 9.40
C SER A 471 12.89 -14.95 10.67
N PHE A 472 12.49 -14.39 11.81
CA PHE A 472 13.14 -14.60 13.10
C PHE A 472 12.12 -14.81 14.20
N GLU A 473 12.38 -15.74 15.11
CA GLU A 473 11.59 -15.90 16.34
C GLU A 473 12.50 -16.12 17.55
N LEU A 474 12.27 -15.40 18.64
CA LEU A 474 12.93 -15.69 19.91
C LEU A 474 12.05 -16.64 20.73
N GLU A 475 12.65 -17.69 21.30
CA GLU A 475 11.94 -18.69 22.11
C GLU A 475 11.27 -18.06 23.34
N SER A 476 11.94 -17.13 24.01
CA SER A 476 11.40 -16.34 25.13
C SER A 476 11.28 -14.86 24.79
N GLU A 477 10.39 -14.13 25.46
CA GLU A 477 10.26 -12.69 25.25
C GLU A 477 11.50 -11.90 25.71
N ASP A 478 11.83 -10.84 24.96
CA ASP A 478 12.89 -9.88 25.29
C ASP A 478 12.41 -8.43 25.05
N PHE A 479 11.75 -7.85 26.06
CA PHE A 479 11.20 -6.49 25.98
C PHE A 479 12.24 -5.36 25.95
N SER A 480 13.50 -5.65 26.28
CA SER A 480 14.56 -4.64 26.35
C SER A 480 15.63 -4.81 25.28
N GLY A 481 15.53 -5.87 24.48
CA GLY A 481 16.48 -6.16 23.43
C GLY A 481 16.22 -5.40 22.13
N VAL A 482 17.19 -5.43 21.23
CA VAL A 482 17.09 -4.85 19.88
C VAL A 482 17.73 -5.80 18.87
N ALA A 483 17.04 -6.04 17.77
CA ALA A 483 17.57 -6.73 16.59
C ALA A 483 17.92 -5.69 15.52
N ARG A 484 19.10 -5.81 14.90
CA ARG A 484 19.52 -4.99 13.77
C ARG A 484 19.90 -5.89 12.61
N ILE A 485 19.21 -5.77 11.49
CA ILE A 485 19.44 -6.52 10.26
C ILE A 485 20.17 -5.58 9.29
N GLU A 486 21.26 -6.04 8.68
CA GLU A 486 22.08 -5.25 7.76
C GLU A 486 22.36 -6.06 6.49
N LEU A 487 22.14 -5.44 5.34
CA LEU A 487 22.34 -6.02 3.99
C LEU A 487 23.21 -5.06 3.15
N TRP A 488 24.29 -5.54 2.51
CA TRP A 488 25.19 -4.70 1.68
C TRP A 488 26.06 -5.46 0.67
#